data_AF-A0A147J813-F1
#
_entry.id   AF-A0A147J813-F1
#
_cell.length_a   1.000
_cell.length_b   1.000
_cell.length_c   1.000
_cell.angle_alpha   90.00
_cell.angle_beta   90.00
_cell.angle_gamma   90.00
#
_symmetry.space_group_name_H-M   'P 1'
#
loop_
_entity.id
_entity.type
_entity.pdbx_description
1 polymer ?
#
loop_
_entity_poly.entity_id
_entity_poly.type
_entity_poly.pdbx_seq_one_letter_code
_entity_poly.pdbx_strand_id
1 'polypeptide(L)' 'MRDSELFQQRANECRDQAATTDLANVRERCLRSEAAWAAMAQRSLRTEAARDARASTDALRLMEAEQAA' A
#
# COMPACT_ATOMS: atom_id res chain seq x y z
N MET A 1 -3.88 8.43 -6.55
CA MET A 1 -2.87 7.44 -6.12
C MET A 1 -3.11 7.16 -4.65
N ARG A 2 -3.32 5.90 -4.28
CA ARG A 2 -3.51 5.46 -2.89
C ARG A 2 -2.16 5.47 -2.16
N ASP A 3 -2.19 5.63 -0.85
CA ASP A 3 -0.97 5.62 -0.03
C ASP A 3 -0.21 4.29 -0.18
N SER A 4 -0.94 3.17 -0.27
CA SER A 4 -0.33 1.85 -0.52
C SER A 4 0.48 1.81 -1.83
N GLU A 5 -0.01 2.46 -2.89
CA GLU A 5 0.64 2.52 -4.20
C GLU A 5 1.92 3.34 -4.15
N LEU A 6 1.86 4.51 -3.50
CA LEU A 6 3.03 5.37 -3.29
C LEU A 6 4.13 4.62 -2.53
N PHE A 7 3.78 3.97 -1.41
CA PHE A 7 4.76 3.23 -0.62
C PHE A 7 5.31 2.03 -1.39
N GLN A 8 4.48 1.34 -2.18
CA GLN A 8 4.97 0.25 -3.03
C GLN A 8 5.95 0.75 -4.11
N GLN A 9 5.67 1.91 -4.72
CA GLN A 9 6.60 2.53 -5.66
C GLN A 9 7.96 2.83 -4.99
N ARG A 10 7.95 3.40 -3.78
CA ARG A 10 9.20 3.68 -3.04
C ARG A 10 9.97 2.42 -2.67
N ALA A 11 9.26 1.34 -2.33
CA ALA A 11 9.88 0.04 -2.09
C ALA A 11 10.59 -0.48 -3.36
N ASN A 12 9.94 -0.39 -4.52
CA ASN A 12 10.53 -0.80 -5.79
C ASN A 12 11.76 0.05 -6.15
N GLU A 13 11.67 1.39 -6.02
CA GLU A 13 12.82 2.28 -6.26
C GLU A 13 14.03 1.91 -5.38
N CYS A 14 13.80 1.59 -4.10
CA CYS A 14 14.87 1.16 -3.20
C CYS A 14 15.46 -0.20 -3.62
N ARG A 15 14.62 -1.14 -4.09
CA ARG A 15 15.07 -2.44 -4.61
C ARG A 15 15.96 -2.27 -5.84
N ASP A 16 15.56 -1.41 -6.78
CA ASP A 16 16.31 -1.17 -8.01
C ASP A 16 17.67 -0.52 -7.71
N GLN A 17 17.72 0.40 -6.75
CA GLN A 17 18.98 0.98 -6.26
C GLN A 17 19.88 -0.07 -5.59
N ALA A 18 19.31 -0.98 -4.80
CA ALA A 18 20.07 -2.07 -4.17
C ALA A 18 20.67 -3.03 -5.21
N ALA A 19 19.94 -3.27 -6.31
CA ALA A 19 20.35 -4.16 -7.38
C ALA A 19 21.46 -3.56 -8.27
N THR A 20 21.51 -2.23 -8.40
CA THR A 20 22.45 -1.53 -9.30
C THR A 20 23.71 -1.03 -8.61
N THR A 21 23.76 -1.00 -7.28
CA THR A 21 24.93 -0.52 -6.53
C THR A 21 25.96 -1.62 -6.25
N ASP A 22 27.24 -1.28 -6.46
CA ASP A 22 28.37 -2.15 -6.12
C ASP A 22 28.81 -2.03 -4.65
N LEU A 23 28.35 -0.98 -3.96
CA LEU A 23 28.73 -0.70 -2.58
C LEU A 23 27.82 -1.46 -1.59
N ALA A 24 28.42 -2.38 -0.82
CA ALA A 24 27.68 -3.24 0.11
C ALA A 24 26.88 -2.45 1.17
N ASN A 25 27.46 -1.38 1.71
CA ASN A 25 26.78 -0.51 2.69
C ASN A 25 25.59 0.26 2.09
N VAL A 26 25.66 0.65 0.82
CA VAL A 26 24.55 1.29 0.11
C VAL A 26 23.45 0.27 -0.15
N ARG A 27 23.81 -0.93 -0.62
CA ARG A 27 22.87 -2.04 -0.84
C ARG A 27 22.09 -2.37 0.43
N GLU A 28 22.77 -2.55 1.56
CA GLU A 28 22.12 -2.86 2.83
C GLU A 28 21.14 -1.75 3.25
N ARG A 29 21.54 -0.48 3.14
CA ARG A 29 20.66 0.65 3.46
C ARG A 29 19.43 0.68 2.54
N CYS A 30 19.61 0.46 1.24
CA CYS A 30 18.51 0.41 0.28
C CYS A 30 17.53 -0.74 0.60
N LEU A 31 18.03 -1.93 0.93
CA LEU A 31 17.18 -3.06 1.35
C LEU A 31 16.42 -2.79 2.65
N ARG A 32 17.04 -2.12 3.63
CA ARG A 32 16.35 -1.70 4.86
C ARG A 32 15.22 -0.71 4.59
N SER A 33 15.46 0.25 3.69
CA SER A 33 14.43 1.20 3.26
C SER A 33 13.31 0.51 2.49
N GLU A 34 13.65 -0.43 1.59
CA GLU A 34 12.66 -1.24 0.85
C GLU A 34 11.73 -1.98 1.81
N ALA A 35 12.29 -2.66 2.81
CA ALA A 35 11.51 -3.37 3.81
C ALA A 35 10.57 -2.44 4.61
N ALA A 36 11.04 -1.25 4.98
CA ALA A 36 10.22 -0.26 5.69
C ALA A 36 9.05 0.24 4.82
N TRP A 37 9.32 0.59 3.56
CA TRP A 37 8.29 1.02 2.62
C TRP A 37 7.30 -0.09 2.30
N ALA A 38 7.76 -1.33 2.10
CA ALA A 38 6.89 -2.48 1.88
C ALA A 38 5.97 -2.75 3.07
N ALA A 39 6.48 -2.63 4.31
CA ALA A 39 5.66 -2.76 5.51
C ALA A 39 4.57 -1.66 5.59
N MET A 40 4.92 -0.42 5.23
CA MET A 40 3.96 0.68 5.16
C MET A 40 2.89 0.46 4.08
N ALA A 41 3.31 0.00 2.89
CA ALA A 41 2.40 -0.33 1.79
C ALA A 41 1.35 -1.36 2.23
N GLN A 42 1.78 -2.44 2.88
CA GLN A 42 0.88 -3.47 3.39
C GLN A 42 -0.09 -2.93 4.44
N ARG A 43 0.38 -2.11 5.39
CA ARG A 43 -0.48 -1.50 6.42
C ARG A 43 -1.53 -0.57 5.79
N SER A 44 -1.11 0.23 4.81
CA SER A 44 -2.02 1.14 4.11
C SER A 44 -3.06 0.36 3.32
N LEU A 45 -2.64 -0.64 2.55
CA LEU A 45 -3.51 -1.48 1.75
C LEU A 45 -4.61 -2.14 2.59
N ARG A 46 -4.27 -2.70 3.76
CA ARG A 46 -5.26 -3.29 4.68
C ARG A 46 -6.28 -2.26 5.15
N THR A 47 -5.82 -1.05 5.47
CA THR A 47 -6.69 0.02 5.97
C THR A 47 -7.63 0.53 4.87
N GLU A 48 -7.10 0.73 3.67
CA GLU A 48 -7.85 1.13 2.49
C GLU A 48 -8.89 0.07 2.11
N ALA A 49 -8.50 -1.20 2.03
CA ALA A 49 -9.42 -2.30 1.76
C ALA A 49 -10.56 -2.39 2.79
N ALA A 50 -10.24 -2.16 4.07
CA ALA A 50 -11.27 -2.12 5.11
C ALA A 50 -12.22 -0.92 4.96
N ARG A 51 -11.74 0.24 4.48
CA ARG A 51 -12.59 1.40 4.17
C ARG A 51 -13.49 1.10 2.97
N ASP A 52 -12.94 0.53 1.90
CA ASP A 52 -13.69 0.18 0.70
C ASP A 52 -14.80 -0.82 1.00
N ALA A 53 -14.50 -1.85 1.81
CA ALA A 53 -15.49 -2.85 2.22
C ALA A 53 -16.64 -2.23 3.04
N ARG A 54 -16.34 -1.30 3.95
CA ARG A 54 -17.38 -0.57 4.70
C ARG A 54 -18.23 0.30 3.78
N ALA A 55 -17.60 1.11 2.92
CA ALA A 55 -18.30 1.97 1.98
C ALA A 55 -19.23 1.17 1.05
N SER A 56 -18.76 0.01 0.57
CA SER A 56 -19.58 -0.89 -0.24
C SER A 56 -20.77 -1.46 0.54
N THR A 57 -20.56 -1.86 1.80
CA THR A 57 -21.64 -2.39 2.65
C THR A 57 -22.69 -1.32 2.93
N ASP A 58 -22.26 -0.09 3.23
CA ASP A 58 -23.16 1.03 3.52
C ASP A 58 -23.94 1.45 2.27
N ALA A 59 -23.30 1.46 1.10
CA ALA A 59 -23.98 1.71 -0.17
C ALA A 59 -25.05 0.66 -0.47
N LEU A 60 -24.77 -0.63 -0.23
CA LEU A 60 -25.75 -1.71 -0.40
C LEU A 60 -26.95 -1.51 0.53
N ARG A 61 -26.72 -1.21 1.81
CA ARG A 61 -27.81 -0.94 2.77
C ARG A 61 -28.68 0.23 2.37
N LEU A 62 -28.08 1.30 1.83
CA LEU A 62 -28.84 2.46 1.36
C LEU A 62 -29.71 2.08 0.16
N MET A 63 -29.17 1.34 -0.81
CA MET A 63 -29.94 0.84 -1.96
C MET A 63 -31.09 -0.08 -1.54
N GLU A 64 -30.86 -0.97 -0.57
CA GLU A 64 -31.91 -1.84 -0.02
C GLU A 64 -33.02 -1.03 0.67
N ALA A 65 -32.65 -0.01 1.46
CA ALA A 65 -33.61 0.87 2.12
C ALA A 65 -34.42 1.70 1.12
N GLU A 66 -33.80 2.18 0.04
CA GLU A 66 -34.49 2.90 -1.04
C GLU A 66 -35.47 2.01 -1.82
N GLN A 67 -35.14 0.73 -2.03
CA GLN A 67 -36.03 -0.22 -2.70
C GLN A 67 -37.22 -0.66 -1.83
N ALA A 68 -37.08 -0.57 -0.51
CA ALA A 68 -38.12 -0.95 0.45
C ALA A 68 -39.11 0.18 0.78
N ALA A 69 -38.84 1.41 0.31
CA ALA A 69 -39.66 2.61 0.49
C ALA A 69 -40.60 2.85 -0.70
#